data_AF-A0A8J4JRD3-F1
#
_entry.id   AF-A0A8J4JRD3-F1
#
_cell.length_a   1.000
_cell.length_b   1.000
_cell.length_c   1.000
_cell.angle_alpha   90.00
_cell.angle_beta   90.00
_cell.angle_gamma   90.00
#
_symmetry.space_group_name_H-M   'P 1'
#
loop_
_entity.id
_entity.type
_entity.pdbx_description
1 polymer ?
#
loop_
_entity_poly.entity_id
_entity_poly.type
_entity_poly.pdbx_seq_one_letter_code
_entity_poly.pdbx_strand_id
1 'polypeptide(L)'
;SFQSAAMGGVFARFPRALLVHRAGGPAGRALYVFLVAGPAPALRGGMARVVHLAVPRDESAGSLSRMYGVFRAFNPAWAETRLLLVGPGLPQPPALAQAFPAAEVHLSVFHLCKRLQQQIQRLALEGRAERLILAALSDTMCAATESSRRKMHALLGDLVTPDLLPQLHIHWLLDGEIWAVHRERTWGDSSNYFRDLEVVTQGLSQVFSTGLSLESCITSLAQHYQNPQSSLDPSSPVAKLEATENPEGDSEEEINRRTEELIEQSLRDICTEPAARLCLSEFAVVQKSVQLIGAGEDALSIQILEDAHRVDLKGLSSCTCRFNQDFQLPCRHILAVLNLDRNTLQPETLSRQWQKGRDAYQAGRDSADGLLEILKSSWNKSLDKSLVVSFLTAEISRLLTHCSREEFECRYRTLRELADSWIGPYVEVKL
;
A
#
# COMPACT_ATOMS: atom_id res chain seq x y z
N SER A 1 13.31 -14.87 25.61
CA SER A 1 13.64 -14.97 24.18
C SER A 1 12.92 -16.15 23.56
N PHE A 2 12.56 -16.06 22.30
CA PHE A 2 11.90 -17.11 21.53
C PHE A 2 12.56 -17.20 20.14
N GLN A 3 12.85 -18.43 19.73
CA GLN A 3 13.29 -18.75 18.38
C GLN A 3 12.83 -20.16 18.05
N SER A 4 12.17 -20.34 16.90
CA SER A 4 11.84 -21.66 16.37
C SER A 4 13.00 -22.23 15.55
N ALA A 5 12.99 -23.55 15.28
CA ALA A 5 13.99 -24.18 14.42
C ALA A 5 14.04 -23.54 13.01
N ALA A 6 12.88 -23.15 12.47
CA ALA A 6 12.80 -22.45 11.19
C ALA A 6 13.49 -21.08 11.24
N MET A 7 13.24 -20.28 12.28
CA MET A 7 13.91 -18.99 12.49
C MET A 7 15.44 -19.14 12.59
N GLY A 8 15.91 -20.13 13.36
CA GLY A 8 17.34 -20.44 13.48
C GLY A 8 17.95 -20.88 12.15
N GLY A 9 17.25 -21.72 11.38
CA GLY A 9 17.67 -22.15 10.05
C GLY A 9 17.75 -21.00 9.04
N VAL A 10 16.81 -20.05 9.10
CA VAL A 10 16.86 -18.83 8.27
C VAL A 10 18.09 -18.00 8.60
N PHE A 11 18.38 -17.77 9.88
CA PHE A 11 19.57 -17.02 10.28
C PHE A 11 20.87 -17.72 9.88
N ALA A 12 20.97 -19.03 10.09
CA ALA A 12 22.13 -19.81 9.69
C ALA A 12 22.42 -19.69 8.18
N ARG A 13 21.38 -19.58 7.34
CA ARG A 13 21.52 -19.38 5.90
C ARG A 13 21.85 -17.93 5.50
N PHE A 14 21.41 -16.94 6.29
CA PHE A 14 21.59 -15.52 5.97
C PHE A 14 22.06 -14.69 7.18
N PRO A 15 23.25 -14.95 7.75
CA PRO A 15 23.69 -14.34 9.00
C PRO A 15 24.24 -12.90 8.84
N ARG A 16 24.52 -12.47 7.61
CA ARG A 16 25.37 -11.30 7.33
C ARG A 16 24.76 -9.95 7.71
N ALA A 17 23.45 -9.77 7.56
CA ALA A 17 22.79 -8.49 7.76
C ALA A 17 21.46 -8.65 8.51
N LEU A 18 21.32 -7.98 9.65
CA LEU A 18 20.10 -7.98 10.46
C LEU A 18 19.47 -6.61 10.55
N LEU A 19 18.14 -6.58 10.57
CA LEU A 19 17.32 -5.46 11.00
C LEU A 19 16.85 -5.75 12.42
N VAL A 20 17.10 -4.82 13.35
CA VAL A 20 16.58 -4.89 14.72
C VAL A 20 15.44 -3.89 14.85
N HIS A 21 14.23 -4.41 14.96
CA HIS A 21 13.04 -3.62 15.18
C HIS A 21 12.63 -3.64 16.66
N ARG A 22 12.30 -2.47 17.19
CA ARG A 22 11.79 -2.29 18.56
C ARG A 22 10.34 -1.83 18.49
N ALA A 23 9.43 -2.65 19.02
CA ALA A 23 8.03 -2.31 19.22
C ALA A 23 7.76 -2.01 20.70
N GLY A 24 7.05 -0.92 20.98
CA GLY A 24 6.58 -0.62 22.33
C GLY A 24 5.36 -1.47 22.67
N GLY A 25 5.23 -1.85 23.94
CA GLY A 25 4.07 -2.57 24.45
C GLY A 25 3.55 -2.01 25.77
N PRO A 26 2.50 -2.62 26.33
CA PRO A 26 1.86 -2.15 27.56
C PRO A 26 2.82 -2.19 28.75
N ALA A 27 2.58 -1.28 29.71
CA ALA A 27 3.36 -1.15 30.95
C ALA A 27 4.87 -0.93 30.74
N GLY A 28 5.26 -0.26 29.64
CA GLY A 28 6.65 0.09 29.35
C GLY A 28 7.51 -1.08 28.86
N ARG A 29 6.89 -2.22 28.52
CA ARG A 29 7.60 -3.35 27.90
C ARG A 29 7.97 -3.04 26.46
N ALA A 30 9.01 -3.71 25.95
CA ALA A 30 9.43 -3.60 24.57
C ALA A 30 9.63 -4.98 23.96
N LEU A 31 9.13 -5.17 22.74
CA LEU A 31 9.41 -6.33 21.91
C LEU A 31 10.54 -5.99 20.94
N TYR A 32 11.57 -6.83 20.92
CA TYR A 32 12.67 -6.80 19.97
C TYR A 32 12.47 -7.92 18.94
N VAL A 33 12.41 -7.52 17.68
CA VAL A 33 12.27 -8.41 16.53
C VAL A 33 13.55 -8.31 15.71
N PHE A 34 14.22 -9.44 15.52
CA PHE A 34 15.40 -9.54 14.66
C PHE A 34 14.97 -10.14 13.33
N LEU A 35 15.28 -9.45 12.23
CA LEU A 35 14.93 -9.89 10.88
C LEU A 35 16.15 -9.91 9.96
N VAL A 36 16.17 -10.80 8.97
CA VAL A 36 17.18 -10.77 7.90
C VAL A 36 16.95 -9.54 7.01
N ALA A 37 17.95 -8.65 6.97
CA ALA A 37 17.92 -7.43 6.16
C ALA A 37 18.50 -7.62 4.75
N GLY A 38 19.38 -8.60 4.57
CA GLY A 38 20.08 -8.82 3.30
C GLY A 38 19.17 -9.34 2.16
N PRO A 39 19.71 -9.40 0.93
CA PRO A 39 19.05 -10.05 -0.19
C PRO A 39 18.77 -11.52 0.17
N ALA A 40 17.50 -11.89 0.19
CA ALA A 40 17.07 -13.25 0.51
C ALA A 40 15.88 -13.63 -0.39
N PRO A 41 16.12 -13.87 -1.70
CA PRO A 41 15.05 -14.12 -2.67
C PRO A 41 14.21 -15.36 -2.34
N ALA A 42 14.80 -16.30 -1.60
CA ALA A 42 14.14 -17.52 -1.14
C ALA A 42 13.18 -17.31 0.04
N LEU A 43 13.13 -16.11 0.64
CA LEU A 43 12.20 -15.79 1.73
C LEU A 43 11.01 -15.02 1.14
N ARG A 44 9.83 -15.65 1.15
CA ARG A 44 8.57 -15.00 0.75
C ARG A 44 7.84 -14.50 1.99
N GLY A 45 7.51 -13.20 2.00
CA GLY A 45 6.76 -12.55 3.08
C GLY A 45 7.62 -12.14 4.27
N GLY A 46 7.14 -11.12 5.01
CA GLY A 46 7.88 -10.52 6.13
C GLY A 46 8.16 -11.50 7.28
N MET A 47 7.24 -12.41 7.56
CA MET A 47 7.39 -13.36 8.68
C MET A 47 8.52 -14.37 8.44
N ALA A 48 8.76 -14.77 7.19
CA ALA A 48 9.86 -15.66 6.83
C ALA A 48 11.25 -15.03 7.08
N ARG A 49 11.32 -13.71 7.29
CA ARG A 49 12.57 -13.00 7.60
C ARG A 49 12.86 -12.93 9.09
N VAL A 50 11.89 -13.21 9.96
CA VAL A 50 12.06 -13.15 11.41
C VAL A 50 12.98 -14.28 11.84
N VAL A 51 14.02 -13.95 12.60
CA VAL A 51 15.01 -14.90 13.09
C VAL A 51 15.05 -15.00 14.61
N HIS A 52 14.52 -14.01 15.33
CA HIS A 52 14.48 -14.06 16.79
C HIS A 52 13.49 -13.04 17.34
N LEU A 53 12.81 -13.40 18.43
CA LEU A 53 11.95 -12.52 19.19
C LEU A 53 12.45 -12.46 20.63
N ALA A 54 12.51 -11.26 21.20
CA ALA A 54 12.92 -11.09 22.60
C ALA A 54 12.15 -9.96 23.29
N VAL A 55 11.84 -10.18 24.56
CA VAL A 55 11.27 -9.17 25.45
C VAL A 55 12.24 -9.04 26.62
N PRO A 56 13.11 -8.02 26.65
CA PRO A 56 13.99 -7.81 27.79
C PRO A 56 13.16 -7.38 29.01
N ARG A 57 13.70 -7.60 30.22
CA ARG A 57 13.07 -7.18 31.47
C ARG A 57 12.85 -5.67 31.51
N ASP A 58 13.85 -4.94 31.05
CA ASP A 58 13.93 -3.49 30.95
C ASP A 58 14.96 -3.16 29.86
N GLU A 59 15.06 -1.89 29.50
CA GLU A 59 15.99 -1.42 28.45
C GLU A 59 17.31 -0.87 29.01
N SER A 60 17.71 -1.33 30.20
CA SER A 60 19.04 -1.06 30.72
C SER A 60 20.12 -1.75 29.89
N ALA A 61 21.33 -1.19 29.90
CA ALA A 61 22.47 -1.77 29.19
C ALA A 61 22.72 -3.25 29.57
N GLY A 62 22.57 -3.59 30.86
CA GLY A 62 22.73 -4.97 31.34
C GLY A 62 21.66 -5.93 30.84
N SER A 63 20.39 -5.49 30.80
CA SER A 63 19.29 -6.33 30.28
C SER A 63 19.38 -6.53 28.77
N LEU A 64 19.74 -5.49 28.02
CA LEU A 64 19.94 -5.58 26.57
C LEU A 64 21.18 -6.44 26.23
N SER A 65 22.29 -6.27 26.96
CA SER A 65 23.48 -7.12 26.80
C SER A 65 23.17 -8.61 27.02
N ARG A 66 22.39 -8.94 28.06
CA ARG A 66 21.90 -10.31 28.28
C ARG A 66 21.02 -10.80 27.13
N MET A 67 20.09 -9.97 26.65
CA MET A 67 19.23 -10.32 25.51
C MET A 67 20.05 -10.65 24.26
N TYR A 68 21.04 -9.83 23.91
CA TYR A 68 21.93 -10.11 22.79
C TYR A 68 22.81 -11.34 23.04
N GLY A 69 23.26 -11.55 24.28
CA GLY A 69 23.95 -12.77 24.70
C GLY A 69 23.14 -14.03 24.44
N VAL A 70 21.84 -13.99 24.78
CA VAL A 70 20.91 -15.09 24.49
C VAL A 70 20.76 -15.28 22.98
N PHE A 71 20.57 -14.21 22.19
CA PHE A 71 20.52 -14.32 20.73
C PHE A 71 21.74 -15.08 20.18
N ARG A 72 22.96 -14.74 20.63
CA ARG A 72 24.21 -15.40 20.19
C ARG A 72 24.27 -16.87 20.60
N ALA A 73 23.79 -17.21 21.78
CA ALA A 73 23.73 -18.59 22.25
C ALA A 73 22.81 -19.46 21.39
N PHE A 74 21.70 -18.90 20.90
CA PHE A 74 20.79 -19.56 19.97
C PHE A 74 21.36 -19.69 18.56
N ASN A 75 22.29 -18.81 18.17
CA ASN A 75 22.67 -18.62 16.77
C ASN A 75 24.19 -18.62 16.59
N PRO A 76 24.86 -19.78 16.45
CA PRO A 76 26.32 -19.86 16.32
C PRO A 76 26.91 -19.02 15.18
N ALA A 77 26.17 -18.81 14.09
CA ALA A 77 26.58 -18.00 12.94
C ALA A 77 26.60 -16.48 13.22
N TRP A 78 26.30 -16.02 14.45
CA TRP A 78 26.25 -14.59 14.82
C TRP A 78 27.55 -13.84 14.51
N ALA A 79 28.70 -14.53 14.54
CA ALA A 79 30.00 -13.93 14.27
C ALA A 79 30.19 -13.50 12.79
N GLU A 80 29.34 -14.02 11.89
CA GLU A 80 29.33 -13.64 10.47
C GLU A 80 28.50 -12.38 10.20
N THR A 81 27.75 -11.88 11.18
CA THR A 81 27.02 -10.63 11.04
C THR A 81 28.01 -9.48 10.83
N ARG A 82 27.78 -8.72 9.76
CA ARG A 82 28.60 -7.57 9.33
C ARG A 82 27.82 -6.27 9.37
N LEU A 83 26.48 -6.33 9.33
CA LEU A 83 25.64 -5.14 9.32
C LEU A 83 24.42 -5.31 10.22
N LEU A 84 24.18 -4.30 11.05
CA LEU A 84 23.02 -4.15 11.91
C LEU A 84 22.29 -2.86 11.56
N LEU A 85 21.06 -3.00 11.06
CA LEU A 85 20.18 -1.89 10.75
C LEU A 85 19.24 -1.65 11.93
N VAL A 86 19.25 -0.44 12.48
CA VAL A 86 18.47 -0.10 13.68
C VAL A 86 17.60 1.14 13.47
N GLY A 87 16.56 1.27 14.28
CA GLY A 87 15.76 2.48 14.32
C GLY A 87 16.43 3.60 15.13
N PRO A 88 16.17 4.88 14.83
CA PRO A 88 16.73 6.03 15.55
C PRO A 88 16.29 6.14 17.03
N GLY A 89 15.29 5.36 17.45
CA GLY A 89 14.83 5.28 18.84
C GLY A 89 15.36 4.07 19.62
N LEU A 90 16.35 3.34 19.09
CA LEU A 90 16.89 2.17 19.78
C LEU A 90 17.69 2.60 21.02
N PRO A 91 17.36 2.09 22.22
CA PRO A 91 18.12 2.41 23.43
C PRO A 91 19.46 1.69 23.46
N GLN A 92 20.45 2.33 24.10
CA GLN A 92 21.79 1.77 24.33
C GLN A 92 22.47 1.16 23.07
N PRO A 93 22.61 1.91 21.95
CA PRO A 93 23.34 1.41 20.77
C PRO A 93 24.73 0.80 21.06
N PRO A 94 25.53 1.32 22.03
CA PRO A 94 26.80 0.70 22.39
C PRO A 94 26.70 -0.76 22.87
N ALA A 95 25.61 -1.14 23.55
CA ALA A 95 25.42 -2.51 24.02
C ALA A 95 25.25 -3.49 22.84
N LEU A 96 24.60 -3.03 21.75
CA LEU A 96 24.46 -3.80 20.52
C LEU A 96 25.81 -3.92 19.79
N ALA A 97 26.55 -2.83 19.65
CA ALA A 97 27.87 -2.83 19.03
C ALA A 97 28.86 -3.74 19.79
N GLN A 98 28.84 -3.73 21.12
CA GLN A 98 29.65 -4.64 21.94
C GLN A 98 29.25 -6.11 21.79
N ALA A 99 27.95 -6.39 21.58
CA ALA A 99 27.49 -7.75 21.35
C ALA A 99 27.90 -8.29 19.97
N PHE A 100 28.02 -7.41 18.96
CA PHE A 100 28.39 -7.75 17.59
C PHE A 100 29.60 -6.90 17.14
N PRO A 101 30.81 -7.15 17.68
CA PRO A 101 31.96 -6.28 17.47
C PRO A 101 32.46 -6.26 16.00
N ALA A 102 32.12 -7.27 15.21
CA ALA A 102 32.47 -7.35 13.80
C ALA A 102 31.41 -6.75 12.85
N ALA A 103 30.33 -6.18 13.40
CA ALA A 103 29.23 -5.63 12.63
C ALA A 103 29.17 -4.10 12.77
N GLU A 104 28.94 -3.43 11.63
CA GLU A 104 28.62 -2.01 11.59
C GLU A 104 27.15 -1.79 11.99
N VAL A 105 26.89 -0.72 12.76
CA VAL A 105 25.54 -0.38 13.22
C VAL A 105 25.08 0.89 12.51
N HIS A 106 24.14 0.75 11.57
CA HIS A 106 23.62 1.85 10.77
C HIS A 106 22.13 2.10 11.01
N LEU A 107 21.68 3.33 10.72
CA LEU A 107 20.25 3.63 10.68
C LEU A 107 19.60 2.89 9.51
N SER A 108 18.43 2.33 9.79
CA SER A 108 17.60 1.66 8.81
C SER A 108 16.77 2.67 8.01
N VAL A 109 16.86 2.61 6.68
CA VAL A 109 15.98 3.38 5.78
C VAL A 109 14.51 3.07 6.04
N PHE A 110 14.16 1.81 6.33
CA PHE A 110 12.81 1.42 6.73
C PHE A 110 12.31 2.20 7.95
N HIS A 111 13.08 2.22 9.03
CA HIS A 111 12.68 2.93 10.24
C HIS A 111 12.65 4.46 10.05
N LEU A 112 13.57 5.00 9.24
CA LEU A 112 13.60 6.42 8.89
C LEU A 112 12.33 6.81 8.14
N CYS A 113 11.98 6.08 7.08
CA CYS A 113 10.83 6.42 6.25
C CYS A 113 9.52 6.18 7.00
N LYS A 114 9.42 5.11 7.80
CA LYS A 114 8.28 4.87 8.69
C LYS A 114 8.09 6.02 9.69
N ARG A 115 9.19 6.50 10.29
CA ARG A 115 9.14 7.67 11.19
C ARG A 115 8.67 8.92 10.45
N LEU A 116 9.26 9.22 9.29
CA LEU A 116 8.87 10.38 8.49
C LEU A 116 7.38 10.33 8.13
N GLN A 117 6.90 9.19 7.63
CA GLN A 117 5.49 8.97 7.29
C GLN A 117 4.58 9.26 8.50
N GLN A 118 4.88 8.69 9.66
CA GLN A 118 4.11 8.91 10.88
C GLN A 118 4.13 10.36 11.34
N GLN A 119 5.24 11.07 11.17
CA GLN A 119 5.33 12.48 11.51
C GLN A 119 4.54 13.35 10.54
N ILE A 120 4.66 13.11 9.23
CA ILE A 120 3.88 13.81 8.19
C ILE A 120 2.39 13.69 8.46
N GLN A 121 1.90 12.49 8.76
CA GLN A 121 0.50 12.24 9.10
C GLN A 121 0.06 12.99 10.38
N ARG A 122 0.96 13.16 11.36
CA ARG A 122 0.69 13.93 12.59
C ARG A 122 0.69 15.43 12.37
N LEU A 123 1.38 15.92 11.35
CA LEU A 123 1.40 17.35 11.03
C LEU A 123 0.06 17.86 10.51
N ALA A 124 -0.87 16.96 10.12
CA ALA A 124 -2.20 17.30 9.62
C ALA A 124 -2.15 18.39 8.52
N LEU A 125 -1.23 18.21 7.58
CA LEU A 125 -1.02 19.12 6.46
C LEU A 125 -2.28 19.17 5.58
N GLU A 126 -2.39 20.21 4.76
CA GLU A 126 -3.45 20.27 3.75
C GLU A 126 -3.40 19.02 2.86
N GLY A 127 -4.53 18.37 2.62
CA GLY A 127 -4.57 17.03 2.00
C GLY A 127 -3.91 16.91 0.62
N ARG A 128 -3.69 18.02 -0.11
CA ARG A 128 -2.86 17.99 -1.33
C ARG A 128 -1.37 17.93 -1.02
N ALA A 129 -0.88 18.73 -0.07
CA ALA A 129 0.51 18.75 0.34
C ALA A 129 0.90 17.42 0.99
N GLU A 130 0.05 16.87 1.87
CA GLU A 130 0.28 15.56 2.49
C GLU A 130 0.45 14.46 1.44
N ARG A 131 -0.47 14.35 0.48
CA ARG A 131 -0.38 13.35 -0.61
C ARG A 131 0.88 13.50 -1.45
N LEU A 132 1.28 14.73 -1.78
CA LEU A 132 2.50 14.98 -2.55
C LEU A 132 3.75 14.55 -1.77
N ILE A 133 3.81 14.85 -0.48
CA ILE A 133 4.93 14.47 0.38
C ILE A 133 4.98 12.94 0.55
N LEU A 134 3.84 12.28 0.78
CA LEU A 134 3.77 10.82 0.92
C LEU A 134 4.15 10.10 -0.39
N ALA A 135 3.71 10.61 -1.54
CA ALA A 135 4.11 10.08 -2.84
C ALA A 135 5.61 10.25 -3.09
N ALA A 136 6.18 11.41 -2.74
CA ALA A 136 7.62 11.66 -2.84
C ALA A 136 8.42 10.78 -1.87
N LEU A 137 7.89 10.50 -0.68
CA LEU A 137 8.49 9.55 0.26
C LEU A 137 8.51 8.13 -0.31
N SER A 138 7.40 7.69 -0.90
CA SER A 138 7.30 6.38 -1.58
C SER A 138 8.30 6.26 -2.72
N ASP A 139 8.39 7.27 -3.58
CA ASP A 139 9.39 7.32 -4.65
C ASP A 139 10.83 7.30 -4.10
N THR A 140 11.09 8.05 -3.02
CA THR A 140 12.41 8.07 -2.37
C THR A 140 12.79 6.72 -1.79
N MET A 141 11.84 6.05 -1.12
CA MET A 141 12.02 4.70 -0.59
C MET A 141 12.34 3.70 -1.70
N CYS A 142 11.61 3.73 -2.80
CA CYS A 142 11.74 2.71 -3.84
C CYS A 142 12.91 2.98 -4.80
N ALA A 143 13.15 4.24 -5.16
CA ALA A 143 14.23 4.61 -6.08
C ALA A 143 15.59 4.77 -5.37
N ALA A 144 15.61 5.21 -4.11
CA ALA A 144 16.81 5.40 -3.29
C ALA A 144 17.93 6.26 -3.93
N THR A 145 17.63 7.00 -5.01
CA THR A 145 18.61 7.81 -5.73
C THR A 145 18.94 9.08 -4.95
N GLU A 146 20.11 9.65 -5.22
CA GLU A 146 20.43 10.97 -4.66
C GLU A 146 19.46 12.07 -5.13
N SER A 147 18.99 12.00 -6.38
CA SER A 147 18.01 12.95 -6.92
C SER A 147 16.68 12.90 -6.17
N SER A 148 16.11 11.69 -5.99
CA SER A 148 14.84 11.53 -5.25
C SER A 148 14.97 11.97 -3.79
N ARG A 149 16.09 11.65 -3.12
CA ARG A 149 16.37 12.12 -1.75
C ARG A 149 16.45 13.63 -1.63
N ARG A 150 17.17 14.30 -2.53
CA ARG A 150 17.27 15.77 -2.55
C ARG A 150 15.93 16.42 -2.85
N LYS A 151 15.15 15.85 -3.77
CA LYS A 151 13.79 16.31 -4.09
C LYS A 151 12.87 16.20 -2.87
N MET A 152 12.90 15.08 -2.15
CA MET A 152 12.14 14.90 -0.91
C MET A 152 12.57 15.90 0.17
N HIS A 153 13.88 16.10 0.35
CA HIS A 153 14.40 17.09 1.29
C HIS A 153 13.91 18.50 0.96
N ALA A 154 13.95 18.91 -0.32
CA ALA A 154 13.45 20.20 -0.76
C ALA A 154 11.93 20.33 -0.55
N LEU A 155 11.15 19.32 -0.94
CA LEU A 155 9.69 19.32 -0.75
C LEU A 155 9.30 19.47 0.72
N LEU A 156 9.98 18.77 1.64
CA LEU A 156 9.73 18.95 3.07
C LEU A 156 10.10 20.36 3.53
N GLY A 157 11.24 20.90 3.08
CA GLY A 157 11.67 22.26 3.39
C GLY A 157 10.71 23.35 2.92
N ASP A 158 10.06 23.15 1.77
CA ASP A 158 9.15 24.12 1.16
C ASP A 158 7.73 24.03 1.73
N LEU A 159 7.27 22.82 2.06
CA LEU A 159 5.86 22.56 2.43
C LEU A 159 5.61 22.45 3.94
N VAL A 160 6.66 22.21 4.74
CA VAL A 160 6.54 22.12 6.20
C VAL A 160 7.02 23.40 6.84
N THR A 161 6.30 23.88 7.85
CA THR A 161 6.67 25.11 8.57
C THR A 161 8.05 24.96 9.23
N PRO A 162 8.89 26.02 9.21
CA PRO A 162 10.25 25.96 9.74
C PRO A 162 10.36 25.46 11.19
N ASP A 163 9.37 25.73 12.03
CA ASP A 163 9.35 25.32 13.44
C ASP A 163 9.15 23.80 13.63
N LEU A 164 8.57 23.13 12.62
CA LEU A 164 8.28 21.69 12.65
C LEU A 164 9.35 20.87 11.92
N LEU A 165 10.16 21.50 11.06
CA LEU A 165 11.24 20.84 10.31
C LEU A 165 12.27 20.09 11.17
N PRO A 166 12.77 20.65 12.30
CA PRO A 166 13.74 19.94 13.14
C PRO A 166 13.22 18.60 13.66
N GLN A 167 11.90 18.49 13.87
CA GLN A 167 11.27 17.26 14.37
C GLN A 167 11.33 16.14 13.33
N LEU A 168 11.33 16.48 12.04
CA LEU A 168 11.35 15.51 10.93
C LEU A 168 12.75 14.93 10.67
N HIS A 169 13.81 15.52 11.21
CA HIS A 169 15.20 15.09 10.96
C HIS A 169 15.52 14.90 9.47
N ILE A 170 15.05 15.82 8.61
CA ILE A 170 15.15 15.69 7.14
C ILE A 170 16.59 15.58 6.63
N HIS A 171 17.59 16.01 7.40
CA HIS A 171 19.01 15.86 7.06
C HIS A 171 19.43 14.40 6.86
N TRP A 172 18.76 13.42 7.49
CA TRP A 172 19.02 12.00 7.23
C TRP A 172 18.68 11.56 5.80
N LEU A 173 17.87 12.34 5.08
CA LEU A 173 17.64 12.12 3.64
C LEU A 173 18.91 12.39 2.83
N LEU A 174 19.77 13.31 3.27
CA LEU A 174 20.97 13.71 2.55
C LEU A 174 22.18 12.83 2.88
N ASP A 175 22.17 12.16 4.02
CA ASP A 175 23.23 11.24 4.45
C ASP A 175 23.41 10.09 3.43
N GLY A 176 24.58 10.00 2.81
CA GLY A 176 24.85 8.99 1.78
C GLY A 176 24.99 7.58 2.32
N GLU A 177 25.48 7.43 3.55
CA GLU A 177 25.83 6.15 4.18
C GLU A 177 24.59 5.38 4.61
N ILE A 178 23.59 6.08 5.18
CA ILE A 178 22.28 5.50 5.54
C ILE A 178 21.64 4.82 4.33
N TRP A 179 21.75 5.44 3.16
CA TRP A 179 21.10 4.98 1.94
C TRP A 179 21.96 4.03 1.10
N ALA A 180 23.27 3.93 1.37
CA ALA A 180 24.19 3.12 0.57
C ALA A 180 23.77 1.64 0.50
N VAL A 181 23.41 1.06 1.65
CA VAL A 181 22.94 -0.34 1.77
C VAL A 181 21.61 -0.58 1.02
N HIS A 182 20.82 0.48 0.84
CA HIS A 182 19.50 0.37 0.23
C HIS A 182 19.53 0.49 -1.30
N ARG A 183 20.53 1.19 -1.87
CA ARG A 183 20.68 1.43 -3.32
C ARG A 183 20.84 0.17 -4.18
N GLU A 184 21.22 -0.95 -3.59
CA GLU A 184 21.45 -2.20 -4.32
C GLU A 184 20.15 -2.90 -4.79
N ARG A 185 18.98 -2.43 -4.33
CA ARG A 185 17.68 -3.02 -4.70
C ARG A 185 17.06 -2.34 -5.90
N THR A 186 16.33 -3.11 -6.71
CA THR A 186 15.45 -2.52 -7.73
C THR A 186 14.26 -1.82 -7.07
N TRP A 187 13.53 -1.01 -7.84
CA TRP A 187 12.31 -0.34 -7.35
C TRP A 187 11.28 -1.35 -6.83
N GLY A 188 11.03 -2.43 -7.59
CA GLY A 188 10.08 -3.47 -7.21
C GLY A 188 10.53 -4.27 -5.98
N ASP A 189 11.81 -4.61 -5.89
CA ASP A 189 12.35 -5.31 -4.72
C ASP A 189 12.30 -4.45 -3.46
N SER A 190 12.55 -3.15 -3.60
CA SER A 190 12.44 -2.19 -2.50
C SER A 190 11.01 -2.08 -2.02
N SER A 191 10.05 -1.89 -2.92
CA SER A 191 8.62 -1.82 -2.57
C SER A 191 8.17 -3.09 -1.83
N ASN A 192 8.50 -4.27 -2.36
CA ASN A 192 8.17 -5.55 -1.72
C ASN A 192 8.83 -5.70 -0.35
N TYR A 193 10.12 -5.35 -0.23
CA TYR A 193 10.87 -5.41 1.03
C TYR A 193 10.23 -4.52 2.11
N PHE A 194 9.89 -3.28 1.80
CA PHE A 194 9.28 -2.36 2.76
C PHE A 194 7.89 -2.81 3.16
N ARG A 195 7.06 -3.25 2.20
CA ARG A 195 5.74 -3.80 2.48
C ARG A 195 5.82 -5.02 3.41
N ASP A 196 6.73 -5.95 3.13
CA ASP A 196 6.93 -7.14 3.95
C ASP A 196 7.33 -6.78 5.38
N LEU A 197 8.26 -5.83 5.53
CA LEU A 197 8.68 -5.32 6.84
C LEU A 197 7.55 -4.60 7.58
N GLU A 198 6.73 -3.82 6.88
CA GLU A 198 5.62 -3.12 7.50
C GLU A 198 4.58 -4.10 8.04
N VAL A 199 4.14 -5.06 7.21
CA VAL A 199 3.17 -6.09 7.58
C VAL A 199 3.65 -6.87 8.80
N VAL A 200 4.90 -7.36 8.79
CA VAL A 200 5.41 -8.17 9.91
C VAL A 200 5.62 -7.34 11.17
N THR A 201 6.18 -6.12 11.07
CA THR A 201 6.44 -5.29 12.26
C THR A 201 5.14 -4.78 12.86
N GLN A 202 4.15 -4.41 12.05
CA GLN A 202 2.84 -3.99 12.51
C GLN A 202 2.07 -5.15 13.15
N GLY A 203 2.00 -6.31 12.48
CA GLY A 203 1.30 -7.49 13.00
C GLY A 203 1.87 -7.95 14.35
N LEU A 204 3.20 -8.08 14.45
CA LEU A 204 3.85 -8.44 15.71
C LEU A 204 3.65 -7.39 16.81
N SER A 205 3.68 -6.10 16.46
CA SER A 205 3.42 -5.01 17.42
C SER A 205 1.99 -5.07 17.95
N GLN A 206 1.01 -5.34 17.08
CA GLN A 206 -0.40 -5.44 17.44
C GLN A 206 -0.64 -6.65 18.36
N VAL A 207 -0.14 -7.83 17.99
CA VAL A 207 -0.24 -9.04 18.82
C VAL A 207 0.45 -8.86 20.18
N PHE A 208 1.58 -8.16 20.22
CA PHE A 208 2.25 -7.87 21.47
C PHE A 208 1.46 -6.89 22.35
N SER A 209 0.75 -5.95 21.74
CA SER A 209 0.01 -4.90 22.44
C SER A 209 -1.31 -5.36 23.06
N THR A 210 -1.90 -6.45 22.56
CA THR A 210 -3.19 -6.98 23.06
C THR A 210 -3.05 -7.81 24.33
N GLY A 211 -1.87 -8.34 24.65
CA GLY A 211 -1.67 -9.20 25.81
C GLY A 211 -1.64 -8.43 27.14
N LEU A 212 -2.49 -8.85 28.09
CA LEU A 212 -2.55 -8.27 29.44
C LEU A 212 -1.33 -8.66 30.31
N SER A 213 -0.75 -9.83 30.06
CA SER A 213 0.43 -10.38 30.76
C SER A 213 1.54 -10.77 29.78
N LEU A 214 2.78 -10.82 30.26
CA LEU A 214 3.94 -11.21 29.44
C LEU A 214 3.79 -12.63 28.88
N GLU A 215 3.27 -13.57 29.67
CA GLU A 215 3.04 -14.95 29.26
C GLU A 215 1.98 -15.05 28.15
N SER A 216 0.91 -14.26 28.26
CA SER A 216 -0.11 -14.14 27.21
C SER A 216 0.50 -13.55 25.94
N CYS A 217 1.29 -12.47 26.04
CA CYS A 217 1.97 -11.87 24.88
C CYS A 217 2.88 -12.90 24.17
N ILE A 218 3.68 -13.65 24.94
CA ILE A 218 4.60 -14.65 24.37
C ILE A 218 3.83 -15.79 23.71
N THR A 219 2.76 -16.28 24.35
CA THR A 219 1.91 -17.33 23.80
C THR A 219 1.23 -16.87 22.51
N SER A 220 0.66 -15.67 22.47
CA SER A 220 0.03 -15.11 21.28
C SER A 220 1.04 -14.88 20.15
N LEU A 221 2.26 -14.42 20.45
CA LEU A 221 3.33 -14.30 19.45
C LEU A 221 3.75 -15.66 18.89
N ALA A 222 3.86 -16.68 19.75
CA ALA A 222 4.19 -18.04 19.31
C ALA A 222 3.09 -18.64 18.43
N GLN A 223 1.81 -18.45 18.81
CA GLN A 223 0.64 -18.89 18.03
C GLN A 223 0.56 -18.17 16.68
N HIS A 224 0.71 -16.84 16.67
CA HIS A 224 0.70 -16.05 15.43
C HIS A 224 1.83 -16.47 14.48
N TYR A 225 2.99 -16.88 15.02
CA TYR A 225 4.07 -17.42 14.20
C TYR A 225 3.81 -18.83 13.67
N GLN A 226 3.20 -19.69 14.47
CA GLN A 226 2.85 -21.06 14.06
C GLN A 226 1.67 -21.11 13.10
N ASN A 227 0.79 -20.10 13.16
CA ASN A 227 -0.43 -20.06 12.37
C ASN A 227 -0.67 -18.63 11.83
N PRO A 228 0.05 -18.21 10.78
CA PRO A 228 -0.04 -16.85 10.23
C PRO A 228 -1.44 -16.47 9.73
N GLN A 229 -2.34 -17.45 9.56
CA GLN A 229 -3.71 -17.28 9.08
C GLN A 229 -4.77 -17.14 10.19
N SER A 230 -4.44 -17.33 11.48
CA SER A 230 -5.47 -17.53 12.52
C SER A 230 -5.74 -16.35 13.46
N SER A 231 -5.48 -15.09 13.08
CA SER A 231 -5.76 -13.97 14.00
C SER A 231 -6.41 -12.77 13.33
N LEU A 232 -7.68 -12.93 12.92
CA LEU A 232 -8.70 -11.88 12.92
C LEU A 232 -10.08 -12.53 13.15
N ASP A 233 -10.34 -13.01 14.37
CA ASP A 233 -11.71 -13.27 14.83
C ASP A 233 -11.80 -13.05 16.35
N PRO A 234 -12.47 -11.99 16.83
CA PRO A 234 -12.68 -11.77 18.25
C PRO A 234 -14.06 -12.29 18.67
N SER A 235 -14.23 -13.60 18.81
CA SER A 235 -15.27 -14.17 19.70
C SER A 235 -15.19 -15.70 19.79
N SER A 236 -15.18 -16.21 21.01
CA SER A 236 -15.44 -17.60 21.40
C SER A 236 -16.76 -17.64 22.20
N PRO A 237 -17.44 -18.77 22.45
CA PRO A 237 -17.22 -20.16 22.04
C PRO A 237 -18.43 -20.79 21.31
N VAL A 238 -18.29 -21.98 20.72
CA VAL A 238 -19.25 -23.11 20.84
C VAL A 238 -18.77 -24.34 20.05
N ALA A 239 -18.79 -25.47 20.78
CA ALA A 239 -18.91 -26.87 20.38
C ALA A 239 -18.05 -27.47 19.25
N LYS A 240 -17.21 -28.43 19.69
CA LYS A 240 -16.86 -29.64 18.94
C LYS A 240 -18.04 -30.18 18.13
N LEU A 241 -17.78 -30.53 16.87
CA LEU A 241 -18.45 -31.66 16.23
C LEU A 241 -17.46 -32.38 15.30
N GLU A 242 -17.56 -33.70 15.38
CA GLU A 242 -16.59 -34.69 14.96
C GLU A 242 -16.50 -34.84 13.44
N ALA A 243 -15.38 -35.43 13.03
CA ALA A 243 -15.07 -35.83 11.67
C ALA A 243 -16.18 -36.68 11.04
N THR A 244 -16.52 -36.35 9.80
CA THR A 244 -17.07 -37.32 8.84
C THR A 244 -16.34 -37.14 7.51
N GLU A 245 -15.85 -38.25 6.97
CA GLU A 245 -15.09 -38.34 5.73
C GLU A 245 -15.98 -38.10 4.49
N ASN A 246 -15.54 -37.18 3.60
CA ASN A 246 -15.69 -37.10 2.13
C ASN A 246 -17.11 -37.07 1.47
N PRO A 247 -17.33 -36.31 0.36
CA PRO A 247 -16.55 -36.43 -0.89
C PRO A 247 -16.15 -35.10 -1.56
N GLU A 248 -15.03 -35.14 -2.31
CA GLU A 248 -14.58 -34.20 -3.36
C GLU A 248 -15.30 -32.84 -3.41
N GLY A 249 -14.96 -31.95 -2.48
CA GLY A 249 -15.32 -30.54 -2.58
C GLY A 249 -14.35 -29.82 -3.51
N ASP A 250 -14.86 -28.97 -4.40
CA ASP A 250 -14.05 -28.03 -5.16
C ASP A 250 -13.08 -27.32 -4.21
N SER A 251 -11.79 -27.26 -4.56
CA SER A 251 -10.81 -26.54 -3.75
C SER A 251 -11.24 -25.07 -3.59
N GLU A 252 -10.83 -24.43 -2.51
CA GLU A 252 -11.10 -23.00 -2.27
C GLU A 252 -10.64 -22.12 -3.45
N GLU A 253 -9.57 -22.54 -4.14
CA GLU A 253 -9.07 -21.92 -5.36
C GLU A 253 -10.03 -22.03 -6.55
N GLU A 254 -10.69 -23.19 -6.73
CA GLU A 254 -11.66 -23.41 -7.81
C GLU A 254 -12.94 -22.60 -7.59
N ILE A 255 -13.38 -22.48 -6.33
CA ILE A 255 -14.53 -21.65 -5.96
C ILE A 255 -14.23 -20.16 -6.18
N ASN A 256 -13.02 -19.70 -5.85
CA ASN A 256 -12.59 -18.33 -6.08
C ASN A 256 -12.52 -18.01 -7.58
N ARG A 257 -11.94 -18.90 -8.39
CA ARG A 257 -11.86 -18.72 -9.85
C ARG A 257 -13.26 -18.59 -10.48
N ARG A 258 -14.21 -19.44 -10.09
CA ARG A 258 -15.60 -19.35 -10.58
C ARG A 258 -16.28 -18.06 -10.16
N THR A 259 -16.02 -17.57 -8.96
CA THR A 259 -16.57 -16.30 -8.46
C THR A 259 -16.03 -15.11 -9.27
N GLU A 260 -14.72 -15.11 -9.55
CA GLU A 260 -14.09 -14.07 -10.36
C GLU A 260 -14.65 -14.04 -11.80
N GLU A 261 -14.80 -15.20 -12.43
CA GLU A 261 -15.40 -15.34 -13.77
C GLU A 261 -16.84 -14.79 -13.81
N LEU A 262 -17.64 -15.05 -12.77
CA LEU A 262 -19.01 -14.54 -12.66
C LEU A 262 -19.05 -13.01 -12.50
N ILE A 263 -18.11 -12.42 -11.75
CA ILE A 263 -18.00 -10.96 -11.60
C ILE A 263 -17.59 -10.33 -12.92
N GLU A 264 -16.57 -10.86 -13.61
CA GLU A 264 -16.15 -10.37 -14.92
C GLU A 264 -17.27 -10.42 -15.96
N GLN A 265 -18.04 -11.53 -15.96
CA GLN A 265 -19.18 -11.69 -16.85
C GLN A 265 -20.28 -10.67 -16.55
N SER A 266 -20.62 -10.46 -15.27
CA SER A 266 -21.62 -9.46 -14.86
C SER A 266 -21.23 -8.03 -15.26
N LEU A 267 -19.94 -7.68 -15.18
CA LEU A 267 -19.43 -6.39 -15.62
C LEU A 267 -19.59 -6.20 -17.13
N ARG A 268 -19.34 -7.25 -17.92
CA ARG A 268 -19.51 -7.19 -19.39
C ARG A 268 -20.98 -7.13 -19.79
N ASP A 269 -21.87 -7.80 -19.06
CA ASP A 269 -23.27 -7.88 -19.42
C ASP A 269 -24.05 -6.61 -19.05
N ILE A 270 -23.71 -5.98 -17.92
CA ILE A 270 -24.47 -4.84 -17.37
C ILE A 270 -23.88 -3.50 -17.80
N CYS A 271 -22.55 -3.35 -17.78
CA CYS A 271 -21.91 -2.08 -18.10
C CYS A 271 -21.82 -1.86 -19.63
N THR A 272 -21.90 -0.60 -20.06
CA THR A 272 -21.44 -0.20 -21.39
C THR A 272 -19.98 -0.62 -21.60
N GLU A 273 -19.60 -0.87 -22.85
CA GLU A 273 -18.25 -1.39 -23.18
C GLU A 273 -17.09 -0.58 -22.56
N PRO A 274 -17.09 0.77 -22.57
CA PRO A 274 -16.03 1.54 -21.92
C PRO A 274 -16.03 1.42 -20.38
N ALA A 275 -17.22 1.38 -19.76
CA ALA A 275 -17.36 1.21 -18.32
C ALA A 275 -16.92 -0.18 -17.87
N ALA A 276 -17.24 -1.23 -18.63
CA ALA A 276 -16.79 -2.60 -18.39
C ALA A 276 -15.27 -2.66 -18.39
N ARG A 277 -14.59 -2.06 -19.38
CA ARG A 277 -13.11 -2.04 -19.43
C ARG A 277 -12.47 -1.37 -18.22
N LEU A 278 -13.01 -0.24 -17.76
CA LEU A 278 -12.49 0.45 -16.58
C LEU A 278 -12.68 -0.40 -15.31
N CYS A 279 -13.86 -0.98 -15.13
CA CYS A 279 -14.15 -1.83 -13.97
C CYS A 279 -13.30 -3.12 -13.98
N LEU A 280 -13.10 -3.75 -15.14
CA LEU A 280 -12.23 -4.92 -15.31
C LEU A 280 -10.77 -4.60 -15.00
N SER A 281 -10.30 -3.40 -15.38
CA SER A 281 -8.93 -2.96 -15.02
C SER A 281 -8.75 -2.77 -13.51
N GLU A 282 -9.78 -2.28 -12.82
CA GLU A 282 -9.80 -2.18 -11.36
C GLU A 282 -9.93 -3.57 -10.70
N PHE A 283 -10.70 -4.49 -11.28
CA PHE A 283 -10.86 -5.86 -10.78
C PHE A 283 -9.56 -6.67 -10.87
N ALA A 284 -8.80 -6.48 -11.95
CA ALA A 284 -7.49 -7.12 -12.12
C ALA A 284 -6.49 -6.73 -11.00
N VAL A 285 -6.67 -5.56 -10.38
CA VAL A 285 -5.90 -5.14 -9.20
C VAL A 285 -6.37 -5.89 -7.96
N VAL A 286 -7.69 -6.07 -7.79
CA VAL A 286 -8.30 -6.82 -6.68
C VAL A 286 -7.82 -8.27 -6.66
N GLN A 287 -7.79 -8.95 -7.81
CA GLN A 287 -7.33 -10.34 -7.96
C GLN A 287 -5.85 -10.54 -7.57
N LYS A 288 -5.04 -9.47 -7.63
CA LYS A 288 -3.59 -9.51 -7.35
C LYS A 288 -3.22 -8.90 -5.99
N SER A 289 -4.22 -8.46 -5.22
CA SER A 289 -4.01 -7.70 -3.98
C SER A 289 -4.55 -8.45 -2.76
N VAL A 290 -3.86 -8.30 -1.62
CA VAL A 290 -4.37 -8.73 -0.30
C VAL A 290 -5.32 -7.66 0.22
N GLN A 291 -6.51 -8.06 0.65
CA GLN A 291 -7.57 -7.17 1.10
C GLN A 291 -7.67 -7.22 2.63
N LEU A 292 -7.65 -6.05 3.29
CA LEU A 292 -7.96 -5.94 4.73
C LEU A 292 -9.35 -5.33 4.87
N ILE A 293 -10.23 -6.01 5.58
CA ILE A 293 -11.65 -5.65 5.68
C ILE A 293 -12.02 -5.49 7.16
N GLY A 294 -12.43 -4.27 7.54
CA GLY A 294 -12.95 -3.96 8.87
C GLY A 294 -14.44 -3.70 8.81
N ALA A 295 -15.23 -4.40 9.63
CA ALA A 295 -16.68 -4.23 9.69
C ALA A 295 -17.10 -3.14 10.68
N GLY A 296 -17.94 -2.21 10.23
CA GLY A 296 -18.76 -1.31 11.07
C GLY A 296 -20.25 -1.56 10.82
N GLU A 297 -21.13 -1.07 11.70
CA GLU A 297 -22.57 -1.40 11.71
C GLU A 297 -23.32 -1.18 10.38
N ASP A 298 -22.90 -0.23 9.54
CA ASP A 298 -23.54 0.10 8.24
C ASP A 298 -22.55 0.18 7.04
N ALA A 299 -21.24 -0.04 7.24
CA ALA A 299 -20.25 0.12 6.17
C ALA A 299 -19.01 -0.77 6.37
N LEU A 300 -18.47 -1.31 5.28
CA LEU A 300 -17.18 -2.02 5.28
C LEU A 300 -16.05 -1.04 4.98
N SER A 301 -15.05 -1.01 5.85
CA SER A 301 -13.77 -0.34 5.57
C SER A 301 -12.86 -1.33 4.86
N ILE A 302 -12.54 -1.04 3.60
CA ILE A 302 -11.75 -1.93 2.75
C ILE A 302 -10.46 -1.22 2.40
N GLN A 303 -9.35 -1.90 2.65
CA GLN A 303 -8.02 -1.41 2.31
C GLN A 303 -7.42 -2.32 1.24
N ILE A 304 -7.21 -1.76 0.05
CA ILE A 304 -6.59 -2.42 -1.11
C ILE A 304 -5.45 -1.51 -1.57
N LEU A 305 -4.24 -1.83 -1.14
CA LEU A 305 -3.03 -1.00 -1.32
C LEU A 305 -3.17 0.41 -0.74
N GLU A 306 -2.45 0.65 0.36
CA GLU A 306 -2.17 1.94 1.02
C GLU A 306 -3.39 2.76 1.53
N ASP A 307 -4.50 2.83 0.81
CA ASP A 307 -5.68 3.64 1.13
C ASP A 307 -6.86 2.78 1.64
N ALA A 308 -7.45 3.20 2.77
CA ALA A 308 -8.66 2.61 3.32
C ALA A 308 -9.89 3.43 2.92
N HIS A 309 -10.88 2.76 2.32
CA HIS A 309 -12.10 3.40 1.87
C HIS A 309 -13.34 2.70 2.42
N ARG A 310 -14.34 3.50 2.78
CA ARG A 310 -15.65 3.01 3.23
C ARG A 310 -16.53 2.71 2.03
N VAL A 311 -17.07 1.50 2.00
CA VAL A 311 -18.09 1.03 1.05
C VAL A 311 -19.41 0.87 1.81
N ASP A 312 -20.47 1.40 1.22
CA ASP A 312 -21.82 1.24 1.75
C ASP A 312 -22.31 -0.19 1.53
N LEU A 313 -22.71 -0.85 2.63
CA LEU A 313 -23.25 -2.21 2.60
C LEU A 313 -24.65 -2.25 2.01
N LYS A 314 -25.40 -1.14 2.05
CA LYS A 314 -26.74 -1.06 1.46
C LYS A 314 -26.63 -0.80 -0.04
N GLY A 315 -26.62 -1.88 -0.80
CA GLY A 315 -26.72 -1.85 -2.26
C GLY A 315 -25.40 -1.58 -3.00
N LEU A 316 -24.25 -1.58 -2.32
CA LEU A 316 -22.90 -1.57 -2.92
C LEU A 316 -22.69 -0.49 -4.01
N SER A 317 -23.41 0.62 -3.91
CA SER A 317 -23.48 1.64 -4.97
C SER A 317 -22.51 2.80 -4.74
N SER A 318 -22.02 2.97 -3.50
CA SER A 318 -21.20 4.09 -3.12
C SER A 318 -19.93 3.69 -2.37
N CYS A 319 -18.85 4.41 -2.68
CA CYS A 319 -17.56 4.28 -2.04
C CYS A 319 -16.91 5.66 -1.91
N THR A 320 -16.21 5.88 -0.80
CA THR A 320 -15.47 7.13 -0.52
C THR A 320 -14.23 7.35 -1.41
N CYS A 321 -13.89 6.40 -2.30
CA CYS A 321 -12.75 6.55 -3.20
C CYS A 321 -13.09 7.44 -4.39
N ARG A 322 -12.07 8.15 -4.90
CA ARG A 322 -12.21 9.08 -6.02
C ARG A 322 -12.79 8.42 -7.27
N PHE A 323 -12.41 7.18 -7.55
CA PHE A 323 -12.91 6.46 -8.72
C PHE A 323 -14.45 6.33 -8.71
N ASN A 324 -15.04 5.95 -7.57
CA ASN A 324 -16.49 5.85 -7.48
C ASN A 324 -17.16 7.24 -7.42
N GLN A 325 -16.54 8.23 -6.79
CA GLN A 325 -17.07 9.60 -6.74
C GLN A 325 -17.09 10.28 -8.12
N ASP A 326 -16.03 10.11 -8.92
CA ASP A 326 -15.88 10.76 -10.23
C ASP A 326 -16.65 10.00 -11.32
N PHE A 327 -16.62 8.67 -11.30
CA PHE A 327 -17.19 7.84 -12.37
C PHE A 327 -18.54 7.20 -12.02
N GLN A 328 -18.93 7.12 -10.74
CA GLN A 328 -20.12 6.38 -10.28
C GLN A 328 -20.15 4.93 -10.78
N LEU A 329 -18.96 4.33 -10.91
CA LEU A 329 -18.74 2.94 -11.32
C LEU A 329 -18.25 2.11 -10.12
N PRO A 330 -18.41 0.76 -10.16
CA PRO A 330 -17.79 -0.16 -9.22
C PRO A 330 -16.28 0.03 -9.21
N CYS A 331 -15.77 0.56 -8.10
CA CYS A 331 -14.33 0.69 -7.87
C CYS A 331 -13.74 -0.62 -7.33
N ARG A 332 -12.40 -0.70 -7.27
CA ARG A 332 -11.70 -1.85 -6.65
C ARG A 332 -12.23 -2.25 -5.27
N HIS A 333 -12.66 -1.29 -4.45
CA HIS A 333 -13.21 -1.57 -3.11
C HIS A 333 -14.58 -2.24 -3.18
N ILE A 334 -15.48 -1.77 -4.03
CA ILE A 334 -16.79 -2.38 -4.23
C ILE A 334 -16.62 -3.79 -4.82
N LEU A 335 -15.71 -3.94 -5.78
CA LEU A 335 -15.42 -5.22 -6.42
C LEU A 335 -14.77 -6.22 -5.45
N ALA A 336 -14.00 -5.74 -4.48
CA ALA A 336 -13.48 -6.57 -3.38
C ALA A 336 -14.58 -7.10 -2.47
N VAL A 337 -15.60 -6.29 -2.13
CA VAL A 337 -16.78 -6.78 -1.37
C VAL A 337 -17.50 -7.86 -2.17
N LEU A 338 -17.74 -7.61 -3.47
CA LEU A 338 -18.41 -8.58 -4.33
C LEU A 338 -17.66 -9.92 -4.39
N ASN A 339 -16.33 -9.86 -4.47
CA ASN A 339 -15.49 -11.07 -4.46
C ASN A 339 -15.51 -11.81 -3.11
N LEU A 340 -15.51 -11.07 -1.99
CA LEU A 340 -15.59 -11.64 -0.65
C LEU A 340 -16.94 -12.33 -0.41
N ASP A 341 -18.04 -11.63 -0.72
CA ASP A 341 -19.40 -12.09 -0.47
C ASP A 341 -19.89 -13.10 -1.55
N ARG A 342 -19.04 -13.40 -2.53
CA ARG A 342 -19.35 -14.26 -3.69
C ARG A 342 -20.58 -13.80 -4.45
N ASN A 343 -20.72 -12.49 -4.60
CA ASN A 343 -21.84 -11.82 -5.24
C ASN A 343 -21.44 -11.21 -6.59
N THR A 344 -22.40 -11.11 -7.49
CA THR A 344 -22.23 -10.45 -8.79
C THR A 344 -22.83 -9.05 -8.79
N LEU A 345 -22.39 -8.22 -9.73
CA LEU A 345 -22.92 -6.87 -9.87
C LEU A 345 -24.39 -6.92 -10.24
N GLN A 346 -25.24 -6.16 -9.53
CA GLN A 346 -26.65 -6.01 -9.88
C GLN A 346 -26.87 -4.69 -10.63
N PRO A 347 -27.75 -4.62 -11.64
CA PRO A 347 -27.99 -3.40 -12.42
C PRO A 347 -28.35 -2.19 -11.58
N GLU A 348 -29.05 -2.39 -10.45
CA GLU A 348 -29.51 -1.34 -9.54
C GLU A 348 -28.35 -0.63 -8.81
N THR A 349 -27.17 -1.24 -8.77
CA THR A 349 -25.96 -0.69 -8.13
C THR A 349 -25.21 0.30 -9.02
N LEU A 350 -25.57 0.37 -10.31
CA LEU A 350 -24.92 1.20 -11.32
C LEU A 350 -25.77 2.42 -11.69
N SER A 351 -25.11 3.57 -11.87
CA SER A 351 -25.76 4.75 -12.45
C SER A 351 -26.29 4.45 -13.86
N ARG A 352 -27.49 4.95 -14.17
CA ARG A 352 -28.21 4.67 -15.43
C ARG A 352 -27.39 4.97 -16.68
N GLN A 353 -26.51 5.97 -16.61
CA GLN A 353 -25.64 6.40 -17.72
C GLN A 353 -24.63 5.33 -18.18
N TRP A 354 -24.36 4.33 -17.33
CA TRP A 354 -23.39 3.27 -17.62
C TRP A 354 -24.02 1.91 -17.89
N GLN A 355 -25.35 1.79 -17.80
CA GLN A 355 -26.06 0.54 -18.06
C GLN A 355 -26.28 0.33 -19.56
N LYS A 356 -26.08 -0.89 -20.04
CA LYS A 356 -26.45 -1.27 -21.41
C LYS A 356 -27.97 -1.20 -21.58
N GLY A 357 -28.43 -0.49 -22.61
CA GLY A 357 -29.77 -0.70 -23.20
C GLY A 357 -30.94 0.16 -22.71
N ARG A 358 -30.75 1.28 -21.98
CA ARG A 358 -31.82 2.28 -21.82
C ARG A 358 -31.33 3.71 -22.04
N ASP A 359 -32.05 4.40 -22.93
CA ASP A 359 -32.03 5.83 -23.25
C ASP A 359 -30.98 6.34 -24.25
N ALA A 360 -31.04 5.81 -25.48
CA ALA A 360 -30.41 6.39 -26.67
C ALA A 360 -31.22 7.53 -27.33
N TYR A 361 -32.26 8.10 -26.70
CA TYR A 361 -33.24 8.94 -27.43
C TYR A 361 -33.45 10.40 -27.00
N GLN A 362 -32.74 10.95 -26.00
CA GLN A 362 -33.03 12.34 -25.57
C GLN A 362 -31.85 13.32 -25.42
N ALA A 363 -30.60 12.92 -25.61
CA ALA A 363 -29.43 13.83 -25.43
C ALA A 363 -29.04 14.63 -26.70
N GLY A 364 -30.01 14.98 -27.56
CA GLY A 364 -29.75 15.52 -28.89
C GLY A 364 -29.91 17.03 -29.07
N ARG A 365 -30.32 17.81 -28.05
CA ARG A 365 -30.74 19.21 -28.29
C ARG A 365 -30.10 20.30 -27.42
N ASP A 366 -29.35 19.97 -26.36
CA ASP A 366 -28.88 20.98 -25.39
C ASP A 366 -27.39 21.35 -25.52
N SER A 367 -26.62 20.74 -26.43
CA SER A 367 -25.14 20.83 -26.39
C SER A 367 -24.51 21.96 -27.23
N ALA A 368 -25.25 22.60 -28.13
CA ALA A 368 -24.69 23.64 -29.01
C ALA A 368 -24.68 25.04 -28.36
N ASP A 369 -25.66 25.33 -27.49
CA ASP A 369 -25.84 26.67 -26.93
C ASP A 369 -24.85 26.99 -25.80
N GLY A 370 -24.46 25.98 -24.99
CA GLY A 370 -23.50 26.18 -23.89
C GLY A 370 -22.07 26.50 -24.34
N LEU A 371 -21.66 26.02 -25.53
CA LEU A 371 -20.33 26.28 -26.10
C LEU A 371 -20.14 27.75 -26.51
N LEU A 372 -21.20 28.37 -27.02
CA LEU A 372 -21.21 29.76 -27.46
C LEU A 372 -21.19 30.75 -26.28
N GLU A 373 -21.76 30.38 -25.13
CA GLU A 373 -21.72 31.18 -23.90
C GLU A 373 -20.33 31.17 -23.24
N ILE A 374 -19.67 30.01 -23.19
CA ILE A 374 -18.34 29.85 -22.57
C ILE A 374 -17.26 30.56 -23.39
N LEU A 375 -17.36 30.56 -24.72
CA LEU A 375 -16.42 31.29 -25.59
C LEU A 375 -16.59 32.82 -25.51
N LYS A 376 -17.75 33.30 -25.04
CA LYS A 376 -18.08 34.73 -24.92
C LYS A 376 -17.78 35.33 -23.53
N SER A 377 -17.63 34.51 -22.48
CA SER A 377 -17.30 35.03 -21.15
C SER A 377 -15.81 35.41 -21.08
N SER A 378 -15.51 36.57 -20.47
CA SER A 378 -14.17 37.16 -20.50
C SER A 378 -13.15 36.31 -19.73
N TRP A 379 -12.04 36.00 -20.39
CA TRP A 379 -10.98 35.11 -19.93
C TRP A 379 -10.36 35.57 -18.60
N ASN A 380 -10.48 34.76 -17.53
CA ASN A 380 -9.78 35.01 -16.26
C ASN A 380 -8.67 33.97 -16.02
N LYS A 381 -7.44 34.44 -15.74
CA LYS A 381 -6.20 33.66 -15.91
C LYS A 381 -5.94 32.56 -14.85
N SER A 382 -6.67 32.51 -13.73
CA SER A 382 -6.38 31.55 -12.64
C SER A 382 -7.48 30.53 -12.32
N LEU A 383 -8.72 30.71 -12.78
CA LEU A 383 -9.82 29.79 -12.43
C LEU A 383 -10.26 28.82 -13.55
N ASP A 384 -9.95 29.11 -14.81
CA ASP A 384 -10.61 28.39 -15.91
C ASP A 384 -9.82 27.25 -16.55
N LYS A 385 -8.50 27.13 -16.38
CA LYS A 385 -7.76 26.11 -17.15
C LYS A 385 -8.12 24.67 -16.76
N SER A 386 -8.25 24.38 -15.46
CA SER A 386 -8.59 23.04 -14.98
C SER A 386 -10.04 22.66 -15.31
N LEU A 387 -10.98 23.59 -15.16
CA LEU A 387 -12.40 23.35 -15.42
C LEU A 387 -12.68 23.27 -16.91
N VAL A 388 -12.06 24.13 -17.72
CA VAL A 388 -12.13 24.07 -19.19
C VAL A 388 -11.45 22.82 -19.71
N VAL A 389 -10.28 22.43 -19.19
CA VAL A 389 -9.64 21.16 -19.58
C VAL A 389 -10.51 19.96 -19.18
N SER A 390 -11.10 19.96 -17.98
CA SER A 390 -12.00 18.89 -17.54
C SER A 390 -13.27 18.81 -18.41
N PHE A 391 -13.85 19.96 -18.74
CA PHE A 391 -15.03 20.05 -19.60
C PHE A 391 -14.72 19.64 -21.04
N LEU A 392 -13.64 20.14 -21.63
CA LEU A 392 -13.16 19.73 -22.96
C LEU A 392 -12.80 18.24 -22.99
N THR A 393 -12.22 17.70 -21.92
CA THR A 393 -11.91 16.26 -21.83
C THR A 393 -13.18 15.43 -21.78
N ALA A 394 -14.19 15.85 -21.02
CA ALA A 394 -15.49 15.19 -20.94
C ALA A 394 -16.23 15.26 -22.29
N GLU A 395 -16.19 16.41 -22.97
CA GLU A 395 -16.87 16.61 -24.24
C GLU A 395 -16.16 15.90 -25.39
N ILE A 396 -14.82 15.88 -25.42
CA ILE A 396 -14.06 15.06 -26.36
C ILE A 396 -14.36 13.58 -26.12
N SER A 397 -14.40 13.14 -24.86
CA SER A 397 -14.78 11.76 -24.51
C SER A 397 -16.20 11.42 -24.99
N ARG A 398 -17.14 12.38 -24.91
CA ARG A 398 -18.51 12.24 -25.41
C ARG A 398 -18.59 12.24 -26.94
N LEU A 399 -17.78 13.03 -27.63
CA LEU A 399 -17.72 13.03 -29.08
C LEU A 399 -17.06 11.73 -29.61
N LEU A 400 -16.07 11.22 -28.88
CA LEU A 400 -15.42 9.93 -29.14
C LEU A 400 -16.38 8.75 -28.99
N THR A 401 -17.38 8.82 -28.10
CA THR A 401 -18.39 7.74 -27.95
C THR A 401 -19.39 7.68 -29.10
N HIS A 402 -19.50 8.73 -29.92
CA HIS A 402 -20.44 8.79 -31.05
C HIS A 402 -19.77 8.70 -32.42
N CYS A 403 -18.44 8.57 -32.47
CA CYS A 403 -17.67 8.59 -33.70
C CYS A 403 -17.15 7.19 -34.04
N SER A 404 -17.38 6.70 -35.26
CA SER A 404 -16.74 5.46 -35.71
C SER A 404 -15.22 5.68 -35.80
N ARG A 405 -14.44 4.60 -35.76
CA ARG A 405 -12.98 4.68 -35.81
C ARG A 405 -12.49 5.42 -37.06
N GLU A 406 -13.15 5.20 -38.19
CA GLU A 406 -12.83 5.81 -39.48
C GLU A 406 -13.11 7.31 -39.48
N GLU A 407 -14.22 7.71 -38.87
CA GLU A 407 -14.61 9.12 -38.79
C GLU A 407 -13.78 9.89 -37.76
N PHE A 408 -13.39 9.24 -36.66
CA PHE A 408 -12.44 9.78 -35.70
C PHE A 408 -11.07 10.02 -36.33
N GLU A 409 -10.52 9.03 -37.04
CA GLU A 409 -9.24 9.16 -37.73
C GLU A 409 -9.27 10.25 -38.80
N CYS A 410 -10.39 10.39 -39.52
CA CYS A 410 -10.57 11.48 -40.49
C CYS A 410 -10.54 12.85 -39.81
N ARG A 411 -11.35 13.05 -38.76
CA ARG A 411 -11.44 14.32 -38.03
C ARG A 411 -10.14 14.66 -37.31
N TYR A 412 -9.46 13.68 -36.72
CA TYR A 412 -8.15 13.85 -36.10
C TYR A 412 -7.10 14.29 -37.13
N ARG A 413 -7.11 13.69 -38.33
CA ARG A 413 -6.20 14.08 -39.42
C ARG A 413 -6.43 15.52 -39.86
N THR A 414 -7.69 15.95 -40.01
CA THR A 414 -8.03 17.34 -40.33
C THR A 414 -7.64 18.32 -39.22
N LEU A 415 -7.85 17.96 -37.95
CA LEU A 415 -7.43 18.78 -36.81
C LEU A 415 -5.91 18.90 -36.73
N ARG A 416 -5.20 17.82 -37.06
CA ARG A 416 -3.74 17.79 -37.13
C ARG A 416 -3.22 18.64 -38.28
N GLU A 417 -3.83 18.55 -39.46
CA GLU A 417 -3.49 19.42 -40.60
C GLU A 417 -3.74 20.90 -40.30
N LEU A 418 -4.83 21.24 -39.62
CA LEU A 418 -5.11 22.60 -39.15
C LEU A 418 -4.10 23.07 -38.09
N ALA A 419 -3.77 22.22 -37.12
CA ALA A 419 -2.79 22.53 -36.09
C ALA A 419 -1.38 22.71 -36.69
N ASP A 420 -0.97 21.83 -37.62
CA ASP A 420 0.28 21.92 -38.35
C ASP A 420 0.33 23.20 -39.21
N SER A 421 -0.82 23.68 -39.73
CA SER A 421 -0.92 24.95 -40.46
C SER A 421 -0.81 26.20 -39.59
N TRP A 422 -1.19 26.11 -38.30
CA TRP A 422 -1.15 27.23 -37.35
C TRP A 422 0.12 27.30 -36.52
N ILE A 423 0.75 26.15 -36.24
CA ILE A 423 1.83 26.03 -35.25
C ILE A 423 3.12 25.48 -35.88
N GLY A 424 3.06 24.94 -37.10
CA GLY A 424 4.17 24.28 -37.80
C GLY A 424 4.28 22.78 -37.45
N PRO A 425 4.94 21.97 -38.31
CA PRO A 425 4.90 20.51 -38.19
C PRO A 425 5.62 20.01 -36.94
N TYR A 426 4.90 19.24 -36.11
CA TYR A 426 5.44 18.52 -34.96
C TYR A 426 6.34 17.36 -35.42
N VAL A 427 7.63 17.63 -35.61
CA VAL A 427 8.65 16.59 -35.82
C VAL A 427 9.54 16.52 -34.58
N GLU A 428 9.64 15.29 -34.05
CA GLU A 428 10.55 14.83 -32.99
C GLU A 428 10.20 15.16 -31.53
N VAL A 429 9.18 14.48 -31.00
CA VAL A 429 9.30 13.89 -29.66
C VAL A 429 9.31 12.39 -29.84
N LYS A 430 10.51 11.80 -29.91
CA LYS A 430 10.69 10.34 -29.83
C LYS A 430 10.30 9.93 -28.40
N LEU A 431 9.23 9.15 -28.30
CA LEU A 431 8.92 8.33 -27.13
C LEU A 431 10.00 7.27 -26.93
#